data_AF-A0A4V2A292-F1
#
_entry.id   AF-A0A4V2A292-F1
#
_cell.length_a   1.000
_cell.length_b   1.000
_cell.length_c   1.000
_cell.angle_alpha   90.00
_cell.angle_beta   90.00
_cell.angle_gamma   90.00
#
_symmetry.space_group_name_H-M   'P 1'
#
loop_
_entity.id
_entity.type
_entity.pdbx_description
1 polymer ?
#
loop_
_entity_poly.entity_id
_entity_poly.type
_entity_poly.pdbx_seq_one_letter_code
_entity_poly.pdbx_strand_id
1 'polypeptide(L)'
;MKRNAPSAFAFMRIELGLTQQQLADDCGISREAVAMAERGHRPMPQRAADYLRQMAALTKQMPLPAQVYRRKRASVASVRAPYNRV
;
A
#
# COMPACT_ATOMS: atom_id res chain seq x y z
N MET A 1 -5.01 24.18 -9.65
CA MET A 1 -5.28 22.99 -8.81
C MET A 1 -4.26 22.94 -7.69
N LYS A 2 -4.67 23.11 -6.42
CA LYS A 2 -3.74 23.00 -5.28
C LYS A 2 -3.34 21.53 -5.16
N ARG A 3 -2.05 21.22 -5.34
CA ARG A 3 -1.51 19.88 -5.05
C ARG A 3 -1.51 19.75 -3.53
N ASN A 4 -2.54 19.15 -2.97
CA ASN A 4 -2.57 18.84 -1.54
C ASN A 4 -1.46 17.83 -1.28
N ALA A 5 -0.52 18.16 -0.39
CA ALA A 5 0.48 17.22 0.06
C ALA A 5 -0.23 15.99 0.65
N PRO A 6 0.24 14.76 0.37
CA PRO A 6 -0.34 13.56 0.94
C PRO A 6 -0.31 13.64 2.48
N SER A 7 -1.43 13.33 3.11
CA SER A 7 -1.52 13.31 4.58
C SER A 7 -0.51 12.31 5.19
N ALA A 8 -0.15 12.50 6.46
CA ALA A 8 0.70 11.56 7.19
C ALA A 8 0.17 10.11 7.16
N PHE A 9 -1.15 9.93 7.18
CA PHE A 9 -1.78 8.61 7.09
C PHE A 9 -1.60 7.97 5.71
N ALA A 10 -1.60 8.77 4.63
CA ALA A 10 -1.35 8.27 3.29
C ALA A 10 0.07 7.69 3.17
N PHE A 11 1.06 8.38 3.74
CA PHE A 11 2.43 7.88 3.81
C PHE A 11 2.53 6.57 4.58
N MET A 12 1.99 6.53 5.80
CA MET A 12 2.01 5.34 6.65
C MET A 12 1.36 4.14 5.96
N ARG A 13 0.20 4.33 5.29
CA ARG A 13 -0.46 3.28 4.52
C ARG A 13 0.42 2.74 3.39
N ILE A 14 1.09 3.63 2.65
CA ILE A 14 1.95 3.26 1.53
C ILE A 14 3.19 2.49 2.01
N GLU A 15 3.81 2.92 3.11
CA GLU A 15 4.94 2.20 3.73
C GLU A 15 4.54 0.79 4.18
N LEU A 16 3.30 0.62 4.65
CA LEU A 16 2.72 -0.68 4.99
C LEU A 16 2.30 -1.51 3.77
N GLY A 17 2.42 -0.98 2.54
CA GLY A 17 2.06 -1.68 1.30
C GLY A 17 0.55 -1.90 1.12
N LEU A 18 -0.29 -1.18 1.87
CA LEU A 18 -1.74 -1.31 1.83
C LEU A 18 -2.34 -0.41 0.76
N THR A 19 -3.39 -0.86 0.09
CA THR A 19 -4.26 -0.01 -0.74
C THR A 19 -5.32 0.71 0.11
N GLN A 20 -5.93 1.78 -0.41
CA GLN A 20 -7.05 2.44 0.28
C GLN A 20 -8.24 1.48 0.51
N GLN A 21 -8.46 0.54 -0.40
CA GLN A 21 -9.55 -0.43 -0.29
C GLN A 21 -9.25 -1.45 0.82
N GLN A 22 -8.04 -2.02 0.85
CA GLN A 22 -7.63 -2.95 1.91
C GLN A 22 -7.74 -2.32 3.31
N LEU A 23 -7.25 -1.09 3.48
CA LEU A 23 -7.39 -0.38 4.75
C LEU A 23 -8.88 -0.20 5.13
N ALA A 24 -9.73 0.09 4.15
CA ALA A 24 -11.14 0.28 4.37
C ALA A 24 -11.84 -1.03 4.77
N ASP A 25 -11.52 -2.12 4.08
CA ASP A 25 -12.04 -3.46 4.36
C ASP A 25 -11.61 -3.94 5.76
N ASP A 26 -10.32 -3.81 6.10
CA ASP A 26 -9.76 -4.20 7.40
C ASP A 26 -10.40 -3.42 8.57
N CYS A 27 -10.83 -2.18 8.33
CA CYS A 27 -11.42 -1.31 9.34
C CYS A 27 -12.95 -1.27 9.31
N GLY A 28 -13.59 -1.93 8.35
CA GLY A 28 -15.05 -1.89 8.15
C GLY A 28 -15.59 -0.49 7.84
N ILE A 29 -14.85 0.29 7.04
CA ILE A 29 -15.25 1.65 6.61
C ILE A 29 -15.31 1.73 5.08
N SER A 30 -15.84 2.83 4.54
CA SER A 30 -15.81 3.03 3.08
C SER A 30 -14.43 3.51 2.62
N ARG A 31 -14.00 3.03 1.44
CA ARG A 31 -12.80 3.51 0.76
C ARG A 31 -12.82 5.02 0.55
N GLU A 32 -14.00 5.58 0.27
CA GLU A 32 -14.14 7.02 0.06
C GLU A 32 -13.87 7.83 1.33
N ALA A 33 -14.21 7.31 2.51
CA ALA A 33 -13.84 7.93 3.78
C ALA A 33 -12.31 8.03 3.93
N VAL A 34 -11.59 6.94 3.58
CA VAL A 34 -10.12 6.92 3.55
C VAL A 34 -9.58 7.94 2.55
N ALA A 35 -10.12 7.98 1.33
CA ALA A 35 -9.66 8.89 0.28
C ALA A 35 -9.87 10.37 0.65
N MET A 36 -11.01 10.71 1.24
CA MET A 36 -11.30 12.08 1.71
C MET A 36 -10.40 12.47 2.87
N ALA A 37 -10.12 11.53 3.77
CA ALA A 37 -9.18 11.75 4.87
C ALA A 37 -7.75 11.97 4.38
N GLU A 38 -7.28 11.15 3.43
CA GLU A 38 -5.93 11.25 2.89
C GLU A 38 -5.68 12.56 2.13
N ARG A 39 -6.73 13.14 1.54
CA ARG A 39 -6.71 14.43 0.84
C ARG A 39 -6.86 15.64 1.77
N GLY A 40 -7.10 15.42 3.06
CA GLY A 40 -7.31 16.46 4.06
C GLY A 40 -8.69 17.11 4.03
N HIS A 41 -9.67 16.52 3.34
CA HIS A 41 -11.04 17.04 3.31
C HIS A 41 -11.83 16.69 4.58
N ARG A 42 -11.47 15.58 5.24
CA ARG A 42 -12.08 15.10 6.47
C ARG A 42 -11.00 14.54 7.41
N PRO A 43 -11.23 14.45 8.73
CA PRO A 43 -10.35 13.70 9.60
C PRO A 43 -10.39 12.20 9.26
N MET A 44 -9.28 11.50 9.51
CA MET A 44 -9.23 10.04 9.39
C MET A 44 -10.15 9.38 10.42
N PRO A 45 -11.01 8.41 10.05
CA PRO A 45 -11.80 7.67 11.01
C PRO A 45 -10.89 7.03 12.07
N GLN A 46 -11.31 7.10 13.33
CA GLN A 46 -10.50 6.67 14.48
C GLN A 46 -10.00 5.22 14.33
N ARG A 47 -10.88 4.30 13.91
CA ARG A 47 -10.52 2.89 13.67
C ARG A 47 -9.37 2.72 12.67
N ALA A 48 -9.40 3.45 11.56
CA ALA A 48 -8.34 3.39 10.55
C ALA A 48 -7.04 4.05 11.04
N ALA A 49 -7.14 5.14 11.80
CA ALA A 49 -5.97 5.77 12.41
C ALA A 49 -5.28 4.82 13.42
N ASP A 50 -6.05 4.13 14.24
CA ASP A 50 -5.52 3.20 15.24
C ASP A 50 -4.94 1.93 14.59
N TYR A 51 -5.59 1.40 13.56
CA TYR A 51 -5.07 0.28 12.77
C TYR A 51 -3.70 0.60 12.16
N LEU A 52 -3.58 1.75 11.49
CA LEU A 52 -2.31 2.19 10.88
C LEU A 52 -1.20 2.35 11.93
N ARG A 53 -1.51 2.92 13.10
CA ARG A 53 -0.54 3.06 14.20
C ARG A 53 -0.09 1.70 14.75
N GLN A 54 -1.02 0.77 14.92
CA GLN A 54 -0.72 -0.58 15.40
C GLN A 54 0.17 -1.34 14.40
N MET A 55 -0.19 -1.31 13.11
CA MET A 55 0.61 -1.94 12.07
C MET A 55 2.02 -1.31 11.97
N ALA A 56 2.13 0.01 12.03
CA ALA A 56 3.42 0.70 12.04
C ALA A 56 4.27 0.39 13.29
N ALA A 57 3.65 0.10 14.43
CA ALA A 57 4.37 -0.34 15.62
C ALA A 57 4.89 -1.79 15.46
N LEU A 58 4.09 -2.68 14.90
CA LEU A 58 4.47 -4.08 14.66
C LEU A 58 5.61 -4.20 13.64
N THR A 59 5.58 -3.41 12.56
CA THR A 59 6.68 -3.43 11.56
C THR A 59 8.01 -2.95 12.13
N LYS A 60 8.01 -2.08 13.15
CA LYS A 60 9.24 -1.69 13.86
C LYS A 60 9.81 -2.79 14.74
N GLN A 61 8.95 -3.64 15.29
CA GLN A 61 9.35 -4.76 16.16
C GLN A 61 9.88 -5.95 15.35
N MET A 62 9.40 -6.12 14.11
CA MET A 62 9.83 -7.18 13.21
C MET A 62 10.35 -6.56 11.90
N PRO A 63 11.63 -6.17 11.82
CA PRO A 63 12.19 -5.74 10.54
C PRO A 63 12.04 -6.90 9.55
N LEU A 64 11.47 -6.60 8.37
CA LEU A 64 11.47 -7.53 7.25
C LEU A 64 12.91 -8.06 7.06
N PRO A 65 13.12 -9.35 6.79
CA PRO A 65 14.44 -9.85 6.47
C PRO A 65 15.01 -9.01 5.32
N ALA A 66 16.26 -8.57 5.46
CA ALA A 66 16.86 -7.48 4.70
C ALA A 66 16.77 -7.60 3.16
N GLN A 67 16.38 -8.76 2.62
CA GLN A 67 16.01 -8.95 1.23
C GLN A 67 15.17 -10.23 1.07
N VAL A 68 13.88 -10.08 0.78
CA VAL A 68 13.19 -11.13 0.01
C VAL A 68 13.50 -10.82 -1.46
N TYR A 69 14.60 -11.37 -1.98
CA TYR A 69 14.87 -11.33 -3.42
C TYR A 69 13.70 -12.00 -4.14
N ARG A 70 12.72 -11.22 -4.60
CA ARG A 70 11.72 -11.68 -5.56
C ARG A 70 12.50 -11.94 -6.84
N ARG A 71 12.98 -13.18 -7.05
CA ARG A 71 13.57 -13.58 -8.33
C ARG A 71 12.57 -13.15 -9.40
N LYS A 72 12.93 -12.17 -10.22
CA LYS A 72 12.17 -11.85 -11.43
C LYS A 72 12.18 -13.12 -12.25
N ARG A 73 11.10 -13.90 -12.22
CA ARG A 73 10.92 -14.99 -13.16
C ARG A 73 10.93 -14.33 -14.54
N ALA A 74 11.81 -14.78 -15.42
CA ALA A 74 11.78 -14.38 -16.82
C ALA A 74 10.35 -14.59 -17.33
N SER A 75 9.76 -13.58 -17.95
CA SER A 75 8.44 -13.76 -18.54
C SER A 75 8.56 -14.82 -19.63
N VAL A 76 7.55 -15.66 -19.82
CA VAL A 76 7.52 -16.64 -20.91
C VAL A 76 7.72 -15.95 -22.27
N ALA A 77 7.30 -14.69 -22.40
CA ALA A 77 7.55 -13.84 -23.56
C ALA A 77 9.04 -13.53 -23.83
N SER A 78 9.88 -13.47 -22.79
CA SER A 78 11.34 -13.29 -22.93
C SER A 78 12.08 -14.59 -23.27
N VAL A 79 11.46 -15.75 -23.05
CA VAL A 79 11.94 -17.07 -23.46
C VAL A 79 11.28 -17.45 -24.79
N ARG A 80 11.53 -16.65 -25.84
CA ARG A 80 11.02 -16.97 -27.18
C ARG A 80 11.75 -18.23 -27.67
N ALA A 81 11.01 -19.30 -27.92
CA ALA A 81 11.59 -20.53 -28.48
C ALA A 81 12.13 -20.26 -29.91
N PRO A 82 13.25 -20.91 -30.31
CA PRO A 82 14.01 -20.54 -31.51
C PRO A 82 13.27 -20.77 -32.84
N TYR A 83 12.14 -21.48 -32.84
CA TYR A 83 11.44 -21.92 -34.05
C TYR A 83 10.49 -20.88 -34.67
N ASN A 84 10.40 -19.67 -34.11
CA ASN A 84 9.63 -18.55 -34.71
C ASN A 84 10.52 -17.54 -35.45
N ARG A 85 11.59 -18.02 -36.10
CA ARG A 85 12.31 -17.27 -37.15
C ARG A 85 11.85 -17.81 -38.50
N VAL A 86 10.76 -17.25 -39.01
CA VAL A 86 10.35 -17.37 -40.42
C VAL A 86 10.61 -16.03 -41.07
#